data_AF-A0A2R6G2U0-F1
#
_entry.id   AF-A0A2R6G2U0-F1
#
_cell.length_a   1.000
_cell.length_b   1.000
_cell.length_c   1.000
_cell.angle_alpha   90.00
_cell.angle_beta   90.00
_cell.angle_gamma   90.00
#
_symmetry.space_group_name_H-M   'P 1'
#
loop_
_entity.id
_entity.type
_entity.pdbx_description
1 polymer ?
#
loop_
_entity_poly.entity_id
_entity_poly.type
_entity_poly.pdbx_seq_one_letter_code
_entity_poly.pdbx_strand_id
1 'polypeptide(L)'
;MVEYYRATDWRTRAESLGHSLGVIVAAFLVGYVLLNVVALVLVAAGVVSVEALTSDAVPVPPVAYVVITVAQFGGFVLIAGAYLVWRDAFDLFSVDVPDLRDLGGVVGGAVALFVAAIAVSFVIQQLGVQTATNQAVELGQQNPALFLYMIPITILVVAPAEELLFRGVVQGLFRRAYGVVPAVVFASALFGVVHWVALTGGGSQLTYVAVAGVLGLVLGSVYELTENLVVPVAIHALWNVYVFGSQYLVATGAAGA
;
A
#
# COMPACT_ATOMS: atom_id res chain seq x y z
N MET A 1 -15.89 21.72 14.17
CA MET A 1 -15.22 22.36 13.02
C MET A 1 -14.01 21.51 12.67
N VAL A 2 -13.84 21.15 11.40
CA VAL A 2 -12.65 20.40 10.94
C VAL A 2 -11.44 21.31 11.08
N GLU A 3 -10.43 20.90 11.85
CA GLU A 3 -9.18 21.63 11.97
C GLU A 3 -8.21 21.23 10.87
N TYR A 4 -8.16 22.03 9.80
CA TYR A 4 -7.25 21.82 8.68
C TYR A 4 -5.77 21.91 9.07
N TYR A 5 -5.46 22.69 10.10
CA TYR A 5 -4.12 22.88 10.65
C TYR A 5 -4.19 23.05 12.16
N ARG A 6 -3.24 22.42 12.86
CA ARG A 6 -3.06 22.51 14.30
C ARG A 6 -1.57 22.65 14.61
N ALA A 7 -1.27 23.45 15.62
CA ALA A 7 0.07 23.63 16.13
C ALA A 7 0.14 23.22 17.62
N THR A 8 0.10 21.91 17.92
CA THR A 8 0.24 21.43 19.32
C THR A 8 1.63 21.72 19.88
N ASP A 9 1.84 21.46 21.17
CA ASP A 9 3.17 21.54 21.77
C ASP A 9 4.16 20.55 21.14
N TRP A 10 5.44 20.82 21.36
CA TRP A 10 6.56 20.04 20.81
C TRP A 10 6.49 18.56 21.21
N ARG A 11 6.08 18.25 22.44
CA ARG A 11 6.07 16.88 22.93
C ARG A 11 5.04 16.04 22.18
N THR A 12 3.82 16.54 22.01
CA THR A 12 2.79 15.84 21.20
C THR A 12 3.24 15.61 19.76
N ARG A 13 3.93 16.58 19.16
CA ARG A 13 4.46 16.45 17.79
C ARG A 13 5.56 15.39 17.68
N ALA A 14 6.48 15.40 18.64
CA ALA A 14 7.57 14.43 18.71
C ALA A 14 7.06 13.01 18.99
N GLU A 15 6.08 12.86 19.90
CA GLU A 15 5.43 11.57 20.19
C GLU A 15 4.65 11.05 18.97
N SER A 16 3.89 11.91 18.28
CA SER A 16 3.18 11.55 17.04
C SER A 16 4.13 11.05 15.95
N LEU A 17 5.23 11.78 15.70
CA LEU A 17 6.26 11.37 14.74
C LEU A 17 6.92 10.05 15.16
N GLY A 18 7.37 9.95 16.42
CA GLY A 18 8.05 8.78 16.95
C GLY A 18 7.19 7.52 16.90
N HIS A 19 5.91 7.63 17.28
CA HIS A 19 4.97 6.50 17.18
C HIS A 19 4.67 6.14 15.73
N SER A 20 4.47 7.12 14.84
CA SER A 20 4.19 6.84 13.42
C SER A 20 5.35 6.09 12.77
N LEU A 21 6.59 6.57 12.97
CA LEU A 21 7.78 5.90 12.45
C LEU A 21 8.00 4.54 13.13
N GLY A 22 7.80 4.45 14.45
CA GLY A 22 7.95 3.21 15.21
C GLY A 22 6.99 2.11 14.76
N VAL A 23 5.72 2.44 14.53
CA VAL A 23 4.71 1.48 14.04
C VAL A 23 5.03 1.04 12.61
N ILE A 24 5.42 1.97 11.73
CA ILE A 24 5.86 1.61 10.36
C ILE A 24 7.05 0.65 10.42
N VAL A 25 8.12 1.01 11.13
CA VAL A 25 9.33 0.16 11.21
C VAL A 25 9.00 -1.20 11.81
N ALA A 26 8.21 -1.25 12.90
CA ALA A 26 7.80 -2.50 13.50
C ALA A 26 6.96 -3.36 12.54
N ALA A 27 6.03 -2.76 11.78
CA ALA A 27 5.22 -3.46 10.80
C ALA A 27 6.09 -4.10 9.71
N PHE A 28 7.05 -3.35 9.15
CA PHE A 28 8.01 -3.87 8.17
C PHE A 28 8.92 -4.96 8.72
N LEU A 29 9.44 -4.80 9.95
CA LEU A 29 10.29 -5.82 10.57
C LEU A 29 9.52 -7.11 10.86
N VAL A 30 8.32 -7.02 11.44
CA VAL A 30 7.51 -8.20 11.73
C VAL A 30 7.00 -8.84 10.45
N GLY A 31 6.55 -8.05 9.46
CA GLY A 31 6.19 -8.55 8.14
C GLY A 31 7.37 -9.28 7.48
N TYR A 32 8.59 -8.73 7.57
CA TYR A 32 9.81 -9.37 7.08
C TYR A 32 10.13 -10.68 7.80
N VAL A 33 9.97 -10.75 9.11
CA VAL A 33 10.17 -12.00 9.85
C VAL A 33 9.13 -13.05 9.43
N LEU A 34 7.85 -12.68 9.37
CA LEU A 34 6.76 -13.60 9.03
C LEU A 34 6.90 -14.13 7.60
N LEU A 35 7.25 -13.28 6.64
CA LEU A 35 7.43 -13.69 5.25
C LEU A 35 8.58 -14.71 5.13
N ASN A 36 9.70 -14.50 5.83
CA ASN A 36 10.85 -15.42 5.82
C ASN A 36 10.56 -16.73 6.55
N VAL A 37 9.85 -16.69 7.68
CA VAL A 37 9.43 -17.91 8.40
C VAL A 37 8.52 -18.75 7.52
N VAL A 38 7.52 -18.13 6.88
CA VAL A 38 6.60 -18.83 5.98
C VAL A 38 7.31 -19.36 4.74
N ALA A 39 8.21 -18.57 4.13
CA ALA A 39 9.04 -19.03 3.03
C ALA A 39 9.86 -20.28 3.41
N LEU A 40 10.49 -20.30 4.59
CA LEU A 40 11.24 -21.45 5.08
C LEU A 40 10.35 -22.69 5.27
N VAL A 41 9.14 -22.51 5.82
CA VAL A 41 8.17 -23.60 5.97
C VAL A 41 7.75 -24.16 4.61
N LEU A 42 7.48 -23.30 3.62
CA LEU A 42 7.11 -23.73 2.27
C LEU A 42 8.24 -24.49 1.57
N VAL A 43 9.49 -24.06 1.77
CA VAL A 43 10.68 -24.78 1.29
C VAL A 43 10.79 -26.16 1.96
N ALA A 44 10.66 -26.21 3.29
CA ALA A 44 10.72 -27.47 4.04
C ALA A 44 9.59 -28.45 3.64
N ALA A 45 8.42 -27.92 3.27
CA ALA A 45 7.28 -28.68 2.78
C ALA A 45 7.39 -29.07 1.29
N GLY A 46 8.43 -28.63 0.58
CA GLY A 46 8.62 -28.91 -0.86
C GLY A 46 7.64 -28.17 -1.78
N VAL A 47 6.96 -27.12 -1.29
CA VAL A 47 6.02 -26.31 -2.06
C VAL A 47 6.72 -25.34 -3.01
N VAL A 48 7.92 -24.86 -2.62
CA VAL A 48 8.77 -23.96 -3.40
C VAL A 48 10.24 -24.32 -3.17
N SER A 49 11.09 -24.16 -4.18
CA SER A 49 12.53 -24.38 -4.03
C SER A 49 13.22 -23.12 -3.49
N VAL A 50 14.39 -23.29 -2.86
CA VAL A 50 15.24 -22.14 -2.47
C VAL A 50 15.61 -21.32 -3.71
N GLU A 51 15.97 -21.99 -4.80
CA GLU A 51 16.35 -21.35 -6.06
C GLU A 51 15.25 -20.42 -6.59
N ALA A 52 13.98 -20.85 -6.56
CA ALA A 52 12.85 -20.01 -6.97
C ALA A 52 12.72 -18.73 -6.14
N LEU A 53 13.12 -18.74 -4.87
CA LEU A 53 13.04 -17.56 -3.99
C LEU A 53 14.28 -16.66 -4.05
N THR A 54 15.40 -17.16 -4.59
CA THR A 54 16.68 -16.46 -4.58
C THR A 54 17.20 -16.09 -5.98
N SER A 55 16.55 -16.57 -7.04
CA SER A 55 17.00 -16.43 -8.43
C SER A 55 15.81 -16.11 -9.35
N ASP A 56 15.99 -15.13 -10.24
CA ASP A 56 15.00 -14.79 -11.26
C ASP A 56 14.90 -15.83 -12.39
N ALA A 57 15.80 -16.84 -12.41
CA ALA A 57 15.80 -17.90 -13.41
C ALA A 57 14.69 -18.93 -13.21
N VAL A 58 14.16 -19.05 -11.99
CA VAL A 58 13.15 -20.05 -11.64
C VAL A 58 11.88 -19.33 -11.17
N PRO A 59 10.77 -19.42 -11.92
CA PRO A 59 9.54 -18.75 -11.54
C PRO A 59 9.00 -19.25 -10.19
N VAL A 60 8.63 -18.31 -9.31
CA VAL A 60 7.96 -18.64 -8.05
C VAL A 60 6.55 -19.18 -8.33
N PRO A 61 6.13 -20.30 -7.72
CA PRO A 61 4.75 -20.76 -7.79
C PRO A 61 3.78 -19.69 -7.25
N PRO A 62 2.69 -19.31 -7.96
CA PRO A 62 1.80 -18.23 -7.53
C PRO A 62 1.22 -18.43 -6.13
N VAL A 63 0.89 -19.67 -5.78
CA VAL A 63 0.40 -20.03 -4.45
C VAL A 63 1.43 -19.75 -3.35
N ALA A 64 2.71 -20.02 -3.59
CA ALA A 64 3.77 -19.76 -2.63
C ALA A 64 3.94 -18.25 -2.42
N TYR A 65 3.96 -17.47 -3.51
CA TYR A 65 4.07 -16.01 -3.44
C TYR A 65 2.91 -15.38 -2.69
N VAL A 66 1.66 -15.82 -2.96
CA VAL A 66 0.49 -15.34 -2.24
C VAL A 66 0.57 -15.66 -0.74
N VAL A 67 0.94 -16.88 -0.37
CA VAL A 67 1.02 -17.28 1.04
C VAL A 67 2.09 -16.46 1.78
N ILE A 68 3.24 -16.21 1.14
CA ILE A 68 4.29 -15.33 1.69
C ILE A 68 3.79 -13.89 1.83
N THR A 69 3.08 -13.36 0.81
CA THR A 69 2.51 -12.01 0.83
C THR A 69 1.48 -11.85 1.95
N VAL A 70 0.58 -12.82 2.12
CA VAL A 70 -0.41 -12.81 3.21
C VAL A 70 0.27 -12.82 4.57
N ALA A 71 1.36 -13.59 4.74
CA ALA A 71 2.13 -13.59 5.98
C ALA A 71 2.78 -12.23 6.27
N GLN A 72 3.36 -11.59 5.25
CA GLN A 72 3.95 -10.26 5.37
C GLN A 72 2.93 -9.22 5.84
N PHE A 73 1.79 -9.11 5.15
CA PHE A 73 0.76 -8.13 5.48
C PHE A 73 -0.04 -8.50 6.74
N GLY A 74 -0.08 -9.79 7.11
CA GLY A 74 -0.51 -10.22 8.44
C GLY A 74 0.32 -9.58 9.55
N GLY A 75 1.62 -9.39 9.33
CA GLY A 75 2.50 -8.63 10.23
C GLY A 75 2.13 -7.15 10.34
N PHE A 76 1.68 -6.52 9.26
CA PHE A 76 1.23 -5.13 9.28
C PHE A 76 -0.05 -4.99 10.11
N VAL A 77 -1.03 -5.86 9.87
CA VAL A 77 -2.29 -5.88 10.65
C VAL A 77 -2.00 -6.17 12.12
N LEU A 78 -1.11 -7.12 12.41
CA LEU A 78 -0.71 -7.44 13.78
C LEU A 78 -0.13 -6.23 14.51
N ILE A 79 0.81 -5.52 13.89
CA ILE A 79 1.46 -4.36 14.52
C ILE A 79 0.51 -3.16 14.64
N ALA A 80 -0.27 -2.87 13.60
CA ALA A 80 -1.27 -1.81 13.68
C ALA A 80 -2.31 -2.10 14.77
N GLY A 81 -2.84 -3.33 14.81
CA GLY A 81 -3.79 -3.77 15.84
C GLY A 81 -3.19 -3.75 17.25
N ALA A 82 -1.97 -4.24 17.42
CA ALA A 82 -1.27 -4.20 18.71
C ALA A 82 -1.05 -2.77 19.21
N TYR A 83 -0.70 -1.84 18.32
CA TYR A 83 -0.58 -0.42 18.66
C TYR A 83 -1.92 0.19 19.10
N LEU A 84 -2.99 -0.08 18.35
CA LEU A 84 -4.33 0.43 18.66
C LEU A 84 -4.84 -0.06 20.03
N VAL A 85 -4.61 -1.34 20.35
CA VAL A 85 -4.95 -1.93 21.65
C VAL A 85 -4.08 -1.33 22.76
N TRP A 86 -2.76 -1.23 22.55
CA TRP A 86 -1.83 -0.72 23.56
C TRP A 86 -2.08 0.75 23.92
N ARG A 87 -2.50 1.55 22.94
CA ARG A 87 -2.73 3.00 23.10
C ARG A 87 -4.19 3.37 23.32
N ASP A 88 -5.10 2.40 23.33
CA ASP A 88 -6.55 2.61 23.32
C ASP A 88 -6.96 3.68 22.28
N ALA A 89 -6.49 3.48 21.05
CA ALA A 89 -6.48 4.52 20.02
C ALA A 89 -7.37 4.17 18.83
N PHE A 90 -8.45 3.41 19.05
CA PHE A 90 -9.41 3.06 18.00
C PHE A 90 -10.17 4.26 17.44
N ASP A 91 -10.18 5.39 18.16
CA ASP A 91 -10.72 6.67 17.69
C ASP A 91 -9.78 7.42 16.72
N LEU A 92 -8.63 6.82 16.34
CA LEU A 92 -7.77 7.36 15.29
C LEU A 92 -8.43 7.31 13.91
N PHE A 93 -9.39 6.41 13.70
CA PHE A 93 -10.10 6.28 12.44
C PHE A 93 -11.51 5.73 12.60
N SER A 94 -12.30 5.87 11.53
CA SER A 94 -13.68 5.43 11.46
C SER A 94 -13.85 4.35 10.39
N VAL A 95 -14.71 3.39 10.69
CA VAL A 95 -15.10 2.30 9.78
C VAL A 95 -16.61 2.19 9.89
N ASP A 96 -17.28 2.42 8.77
CA ASP A 96 -18.74 2.39 8.69
C ASP A 96 -19.18 1.58 7.47
N VAL A 97 -20.42 1.06 7.51
CA VAL A 97 -21.01 0.41 6.34
C VAL A 97 -21.23 1.48 5.25
N PRO A 98 -20.65 1.33 4.05
CA PRO A 98 -20.70 2.37 3.03
C PRO A 98 -22.13 2.75 2.64
N ASP A 99 -22.41 4.05 2.62
CA ASP A 99 -23.65 4.63 2.08
C ASP A 99 -23.46 5.15 0.63
N LEU A 100 -24.48 5.83 0.09
CA LEU A 100 -24.39 6.41 -1.27
C LEU A 100 -23.32 7.50 -1.40
N ARG A 101 -23.03 8.25 -0.34
CA ARG A 101 -21.96 9.27 -0.33
C ARG A 101 -20.61 8.57 -0.40
N ASP A 102 -20.42 7.49 0.35
CA ASP A 102 -19.20 6.69 0.32
C ASP A 102 -18.99 6.06 -1.06
N LEU A 103 -20.05 5.54 -1.69
CA LEU A 103 -19.97 5.05 -3.08
C LEU A 103 -19.57 6.16 -4.05
N GLY A 104 -20.13 7.37 -3.90
CA GLY A 104 -19.70 8.54 -4.65
C GLY A 104 -18.22 8.90 -4.39
N GLY A 105 -17.76 8.75 -3.14
CA GLY A 105 -16.37 8.90 -2.73
C GLY A 105 -15.44 7.87 -3.38
N VAL A 106 -15.86 6.60 -3.45
CA VAL A 106 -15.11 5.54 -4.15
C VAL A 106 -14.97 5.86 -5.63
N VAL A 107 -16.06 6.22 -6.32
CA VAL A 107 -16.03 6.54 -7.75
C VAL A 107 -15.19 7.79 -8.02
N GLY A 108 -15.47 8.88 -7.31
CA GLY A 108 -14.75 10.14 -7.47
C GLY A 108 -13.27 10.01 -7.11
N GLY A 109 -12.97 9.29 -6.03
CA GLY A 109 -11.61 9.00 -5.57
C GLY A 109 -10.84 8.11 -6.54
N ALA A 110 -11.47 7.08 -7.11
CA ALA A 110 -10.87 6.25 -8.14
C ALA A 110 -10.53 7.09 -9.38
N VAL A 111 -11.47 7.91 -9.87
CA VAL A 111 -11.21 8.83 -11.00
C VAL A 111 -10.06 9.78 -10.68
N ALA A 112 -10.06 10.40 -9.50
CA ALA A 112 -8.98 11.29 -9.07
C ALA A 112 -7.62 10.57 -9.03
N LEU A 113 -7.60 9.32 -8.56
CA LEU A 113 -6.40 8.49 -8.49
C LEU A 113 -5.88 8.17 -9.90
N PHE A 114 -6.76 7.80 -10.84
CA PHE A 114 -6.39 7.59 -12.25
C PHE A 114 -5.85 8.87 -12.91
N VAL A 115 -6.52 10.00 -12.72
CA VAL A 115 -6.07 11.30 -13.26
C VAL A 115 -4.71 11.67 -12.68
N ALA A 116 -4.51 11.50 -11.37
CA ALA A 116 -3.24 11.76 -10.71
C ALA A 116 -2.12 10.85 -11.25
N ALA A 117 -2.39 9.55 -11.42
CA ALA A 117 -1.45 8.62 -12.00
C ALA A 117 -1.04 9.04 -13.43
N ILE A 118 -2.02 9.34 -14.29
CA ILE A 118 -1.78 9.77 -15.67
C ILE A 118 -0.97 11.07 -15.70
N ALA A 119 -1.34 12.06 -14.88
CA ALA A 119 -0.65 13.35 -14.83
C ALA A 119 0.82 13.18 -14.40
N VAL A 120 1.09 12.39 -13.36
CA VAL A 120 2.45 12.13 -12.89
C VAL A 120 3.24 11.34 -13.94
N SER A 121 2.66 10.30 -14.54
CA SER A 121 3.29 9.53 -15.62
C SER A 121 3.63 10.40 -16.84
N PHE A 122 2.76 11.34 -17.20
CA PHE A 122 3.02 12.30 -18.27
C PHE A 122 4.23 13.19 -17.94
N VAL A 123 4.29 13.75 -16.73
CA VAL A 123 5.43 14.57 -16.30
C VAL A 123 6.74 13.75 -16.33
N ILE A 124 6.73 12.53 -15.81
CA ILE A 124 7.89 11.63 -15.83
C ILE A 124 8.37 11.37 -17.26
N GLN A 125 7.43 11.14 -18.18
CA GLN A 125 7.73 10.93 -19.59
C GLN A 125 8.40 12.16 -20.22
N GLN A 126 7.94 13.37 -19.90
CA GLN A 126 8.57 14.61 -20.37
C GLN A 126 10.00 14.79 -19.83
N LEU A 127 10.28 14.25 -18.64
CA LEU A 127 11.63 14.25 -18.05
C LEU A 127 12.55 13.18 -18.65
N GLY A 128 12.03 12.28 -19.49
CA GLY A 128 12.80 11.19 -20.10
C GLY A 128 13.29 10.15 -19.09
N VAL A 129 12.66 10.07 -17.91
CA VAL A 129 13.06 9.16 -16.83
C VAL A 129 12.23 7.89 -16.88
N GLN A 130 12.90 6.74 -16.83
CA GLN A 130 12.23 5.44 -16.66
C GLN A 130 11.90 5.22 -15.19
N THR A 131 10.69 4.73 -14.89
CA THR A 131 10.27 4.40 -13.52
C THR A 131 10.67 2.97 -13.19
N ALA A 132 11.09 2.71 -11.94
CA ALA A 132 11.33 1.35 -11.47
C ALA A 132 10.04 0.50 -11.48
N THR A 133 10.20 -0.82 -11.45
CA THR A 133 9.06 -1.75 -11.46
C THR A 133 8.86 -2.33 -10.05
N ASN A 134 7.63 -2.73 -9.75
CA ASN A 134 7.32 -3.45 -8.52
C ASN A 134 7.62 -4.95 -8.69
N GLN A 135 8.17 -5.60 -7.67
CA GLN A 135 8.50 -7.03 -7.69
C GLN A 135 7.32 -7.92 -8.10
N ALA A 136 6.10 -7.62 -7.63
CA ALA A 136 4.91 -8.40 -7.98
C ALA A 136 4.60 -8.33 -9.47
N VAL A 137 4.89 -7.18 -10.11
CA VAL A 137 4.71 -6.99 -11.56
C VAL A 137 5.77 -7.77 -12.33
N GLU A 138 7.03 -7.70 -11.92
CA GLU A 138 8.12 -8.43 -12.58
C GLU A 138 7.91 -9.95 -12.52
N LEU A 139 7.61 -10.49 -11.33
CA LEU A 139 7.28 -11.91 -11.17
C LEU A 139 6.01 -12.31 -11.94
N GLY A 140 5.02 -11.42 -12.00
CA GLY A 140 3.80 -11.65 -12.77
C GLY A 140 4.05 -11.67 -14.28
N GLN A 141 5.00 -10.88 -14.79
CA GLN A 141 5.39 -10.95 -16.21
C GLN A 141 6.09 -12.28 -16.55
N GLN A 142 6.82 -12.87 -15.60
CA GLN A 142 7.41 -14.21 -15.76
C GLN A 142 6.35 -15.32 -15.65
N ASN A 143 5.35 -15.14 -14.79
CA ASN A 143 4.25 -16.08 -14.58
C ASN A 143 2.90 -15.35 -14.48
N PRO A 144 2.18 -15.15 -15.60
CA PRO A 144 0.97 -14.32 -15.65
C PRO A 144 -0.16 -14.79 -14.73
N ALA A 145 -0.21 -16.08 -14.39
CA ALA A 145 -1.19 -16.59 -13.43
C ALA A 145 -1.09 -15.87 -12.08
N LEU A 146 0.09 -15.40 -11.68
CA LEU A 146 0.29 -14.65 -10.44
C LEU A 146 -0.61 -13.40 -10.36
N PHE A 147 -0.84 -12.70 -11.47
CA PHE A 147 -1.73 -11.54 -11.47
C PHE A 147 -3.15 -11.88 -11.05
N LEU A 148 -3.69 -13.01 -11.53
CA LEU A 148 -5.02 -13.48 -11.17
C LEU A 148 -5.13 -13.85 -9.69
N TYR A 149 -4.06 -14.41 -9.12
CA TYR A 149 -3.96 -14.72 -7.70
C TYR A 149 -3.84 -13.46 -6.84
N MET A 150 -3.14 -12.43 -7.33
CA MET A 150 -2.94 -11.19 -6.59
C MET A 150 -4.18 -10.28 -6.55
N ILE A 151 -5.11 -10.39 -7.51
CA ILE A 151 -6.37 -9.64 -7.52
C ILE A 151 -7.21 -9.84 -6.24
N PRO A 152 -7.60 -11.07 -5.83
CA PRO A 152 -8.34 -11.25 -4.59
C PRO A 152 -7.49 -10.91 -3.35
N ILE A 153 -6.19 -11.17 -3.39
CA ILE A 153 -5.29 -10.93 -2.26
C ILE A 153 -5.08 -9.43 -2.00
N THR A 154 -5.02 -8.62 -3.04
CA THR A 154 -4.89 -7.18 -2.86
C THR A 154 -6.15 -6.56 -2.29
N ILE A 155 -7.32 -7.04 -2.71
CA ILE A 155 -8.63 -6.60 -2.20
C ILE A 155 -8.78 -6.95 -0.71
N LEU A 156 -8.43 -8.18 -0.34
CA LEU A 156 -8.73 -8.72 1.00
C LEU A 156 -7.63 -8.48 2.03
N VAL A 157 -6.38 -8.29 1.59
CA VAL A 157 -5.21 -8.30 2.48
C VAL A 157 -4.34 -7.06 2.28
N VAL A 158 -3.80 -6.85 1.08
CA VAL A 158 -2.80 -5.78 0.86
C VAL A 158 -3.38 -4.39 1.10
N ALA A 159 -4.42 -4.01 0.36
CA ALA A 159 -5.02 -2.68 0.48
C ALA A 159 -5.60 -2.44 1.90
N PRO A 160 -6.36 -3.36 2.50
CA PRO A 160 -6.81 -3.20 3.89
C PRO A 160 -5.67 -3.01 4.90
N ALA A 161 -4.59 -3.81 4.81
CA ALA A 161 -3.48 -3.73 5.74
C ALA A 161 -2.71 -2.40 5.60
N GLU A 162 -2.45 -1.96 4.37
CA GLU A 162 -1.76 -0.70 4.13
C GLU A 162 -2.61 0.50 4.53
N GLU A 163 -3.89 0.55 4.18
CA GLU A 163 -4.76 1.67 4.58
C GLU A 163 -4.98 1.71 6.09
N LEU A 164 -5.09 0.56 6.76
CA LEU A 164 -5.13 0.52 8.24
C LEU A 164 -3.87 1.14 8.85
N LEU A 165 -2.69 0.78 8.34
CA LEU A 165 -1.42 1.31 8.83
C LEU A 165 -1.29 2.82 8.53
N PHE A 166 -1.50 3.22 7.27
CA PHE A 166 -1.19 4.57 6.82
C PHE A 166 -2.31 5.58 7.06
N ARG A 167 -3.58 5.24 6.78
CA ARG A 167 -4.73 6.15 6.94
C ARG A 167 -5.36 6.01 8.31
N GLY A 168 -5.42 4.77 8.80
CA GLY A 168 -5.87 4.49 10.15
C GLY A 168 -4.92 5.05 11.20
N VAL A 169 -3.73 4.47 11.31
CA VAL A 169 -2.79 4.78 12.41
C VAL A 169 -1.96 6.04 12.12
N VAL A 170 -1.15 6.04 11.06
CA VAL A 170 -0.14 7.10 10.82
C VAL A 170 -0.79 8.46 10.55
N GLN A 171 -1.74 8.53 9.61
CA GLN A 171 -2.46 9.76 9.32
C GLN A 171 -3.28 10.23 10.52
N GLY A 172 -3.96 9.32 11.25
CA GLY A 172 -4.67 9.66 12.47
C GLY A 172 -3.77 10.29 13.54
N LEU A 173 -2.56 9.75 13.74
CA LEU A 173 -1.58 10.29 14.69
C LEU A 173 -1.07 11.66 14.28
N PHE A 174 -0.80 11.87 12.99
CA PHE A 174 -0.44 13.20 12.51
C PHE A 174 -1.61 14.18 12.58
N ARG A 175 -2.84 13.72 12.34
CA ARG A 175 -4.04 14.57 12.41
C ARG A 175 -4.24 15.13 13.81
N ARG A 176 -4.02 14.32 14.85
CA ARG A 176 -4.07 14.78 16.25
C ARG A 176 -3.06 15.88 16.56
N ALA A 177 -1.85 15.77 16.01
CA ALA A 177 -0.73 16.66 16.31
C ALA A 177 -0.66 17.91 15.41
N TYR A 178 -1.07 17.79 14.15
CA TYR A 178 -0.82 18.80 13.11
C TYR A 178 -2.09 19.25 12.36
N GLY A 179 -3.24 18.62 12.58
CA GLY A 179 -4.46 18.85 11.80
C GLY A 179 -4.47 18.07 10.48
N VAL A 180 -5.55 18.22 9.72
CA VAL A 180 -5.84 17.37 8.55
C VAL A 180 -4.80 17.49 7.43
N VAL A 181 -4.46 18.71 7.00
CA VAL A 181 -3.63 18.89 5.79
C VAL A 181 -2.22 18.35 5.98
N PRO A 182 -1.48 18.68 7.06
CA PRO A 182 -0.15 18.10 7.26
C PRO A 182 -0.19 16.59 7.46
N ALA A 183 -1.27 16.06 8.06
CA ALA A 183 -1.42 14.62 8.26
C ALA A 183 -1.49 13.85 6.94
N VAL A 184 -2.32 14.32 6.01
CA VAL A 184 -2.40 13.74 4.66
C VAL A 184 -1.04 13.81 3.98
N VAL A 185 -0.37 14.96 4.03
CA VAL A 185 0.95 15.15 3.38
C VAL A 185 2.01 14.21 3.97
N PHE A 186 2.16 14.17 5.30
CA PHE A 186 3.19 13.35 5.95
C PHE A 186 2.92 11.86 5.80
N ALA A 187 1.67 11.41 5.99
CA ALA A 187 1.32 10.01 5.80
C ALA A 187 1.54 9.57 4.35
N SER A 188 1.21 10.41 3.38
CA SER A 188 1.41 10.11 1.95
C SER A 188 2.88 10.10 1.55
N ALA A 189 3.68 11.00 2.11
CA ALA A 189 5.13 10.98 1.90
C ALA A 189 5.77 9.71 2.45
N LEU A 190 5.41 9.30 3.67
CA LEU A 190 5.88 8.04 4.26
C LEU A 190 5.39 6.82 3.48
N PHE A 191 4.13 6.82 3.04
CA PHE A 191 3.57 5.79 2.17
C PHE A 191 4.39 5.66 0.88
N GLY A 192 4.70 6.77 0.21
CA GLY A 192 5.58 6.76 -0.96
C GLY A 192 6.96 6.19 -0.65
N VAL A 193 7.62 6.65 0.42
CA VAL A 193 8.98 6.23 0.79
C VAL A 193 9.06 4.72 1.04
N VAL A 194 8.10 4.14 1.76
CA VAL A 194 8.15 2.70 2.08
C VAL A 194 8.02 1.81 0.85
N HIS A 195 7.41 2.29 -0.23
CA HIS A 195 7.30 1.52 -1.48
C HIS A 195 8.65 1.22 -2.12
N TRP A 196 9.70 1.97 -1.75
CA TRP A 196 11.07 1.69 -2.18
C TRP A 196 11.48 0.23 -1.93
N VAL A 197 11.01 -0.36 -0.82
CA VAL A 197 11.39 -1.73 -0.40
C VAL A 197 10.87 -2.80 -1.37
N ALA A 198 9.80 -2.53 -2.10
CA ALA A 198 9.17 -3.48 -3.03
C ALA A 198 9.63 -3.30 -4.49
N LEU A 199 10.60 -2.41 -4.74
CA LEU A 199 11.05 -2.10 -6.10
C LEU A 199 12.18 -3.01 -6.56
N THR A 200 12.01 -3.52 -7.76
CA THR A 200 12.98 -4.34 -8.48
C THR A 200 13.22 -3.76 -9.88
N GLY A 201 14.41 -4.01 -10.44
CA GLY A 201 14.81 -3.51 -11.77
C GLY A 201 15.61 -2.21 -11.78
N GLY A 202 15.92 -1.72 -12.99
CA GLY A 202 16.91 -0.66 -13.24
C GLY A 202 16.38 0.77 -13.40
N GLY A 203 15.08 1.00 -13.20
CA GLY A 203 14.47 2.34 -13.33
C GLY A 203 14.67 3.24 -12.11
N SER A 204 14.20 4.48 -12.20
CA SER A 204 14.25 5.44 -11.09
C SER A 204 13.27 5.04 -9.98
N GLN A 205 13.84 4.64 -8.84
CA GLN A 205 13.08 4.31 -7.62
C GLN A 205 12.42 5.56 -7.02
N LEU A 206 13.10 6.71 -7.06
CA LEU A 206 12.54 8.00 -6.60
C LEU A 206 11.27 8.38 -7.35
N THR A 207 11.22 8.05 -8.64
CA THR A 207 10.05 8.32 -9.46
C THR A 207 8.85 7.48 -9.03
N TYR A 208 9.07 6.20 -8.70
CA TYR A 208 8.01 5.33 -8.16
C TYR A 208 7.54 5.83 -6.79
N VAL A 209 8.47 6.20 -5.90
CA VAL A 209 8.17 6.81 -4.59
C VAL A 209 7.29 8.05 -4.75
N ALA A 210 7.61 8.92 -5.72
CA ALA A 210 6.82 10.11 -6.00
C ALA A 210 5.41 9.76 -6.50
N VAL A 211 5.27 8.80 -7.42
CA VAL A 211 3.97 8.29 -7.88
C VAL A 211 3.15 7.78 -6.70
N ALA A 212 3.71 6.83 -5.92
CA ALA A 212 3.03 6.25 -4.77
C ALA A 212 2.63 7.32 -3.73
N GLY A 213 3.50 8.31 -3.48
CA GLY A 213 3.19 9.44 -2.61
C GLY A 213 2.03 10.29 -3.13
N VAL A 214 1.98 10.59 -4.43
CA VAL A 214 0.88 11.35 -5.04
C VAL A 214 -0.44 10.59 -4.98
N LEU A 215 -0.44 9.29 -5.30
CA LEU A 215 -1.64 8.45 -5.12
C LEU A 215 -2.04 8.41 -3.65
N GLY A 216 -1.04 8.40 -2.77
CA GLY A 216 -1.27 8.45 -1.34
C GLY A 216 -1.99 9.71 -0.87
N LEU A 217 -1.72 10.87 -1.50
CA LEU A 217 -2.44 12.13 -1.23
C LEU A 217 -3.91 12.01 -1.58
N VAL A 218 -4.24 11.35 -2.70
CA VAL A 218 -5.64 11.11 -3.10
C VAL A 218 -6.34 10.24 -2.07
N LEU A 219 -5.75 9.10 -1.71
CA LEU A 219 -6.32 8.16 -0.72
C LEU A 219 -6.52 8.83 0.65
N GLY A 220 -5.49 9.54 1.14
CA GLY A 220 -5.56 10.27 2.40
C GLY A 220 -6.60 11.38 2.39
N SER A 221 -6.75 12.09 1.27
CA SER A 221 -7.76 13.16 1.14
C SER A 221 -9.18 12.60 1.08
N VAL A 222 -9.41 11.53 0.33
CA VAL A 222 -10.74 10.91 0.24
C VAL A 222 -11.18 10.38 1.60
N TYR A 223 -10.27 9.77 2.36
CA TYR A 223 -10.57 9.35 3.72
C TYR A 223 -11.05 10.52 4.61
N GLU A 224 -10.42 11.69 4.53
CA GLU A 224 -10.86 12.85 5.33
C GLU A 224 -12.18 13.45 4.82
N LEU A 225 -12.53 13.22 3.55
CA LEU A 225 -13.79 13.66 2.96
C LEU A 225 -14.95 12.70 3.26
N THR A 226 -14.69 11.41 3.45
CA THR A 226 -15.71 10.41 3.73
C THR A 226 -15.78 10.03 5.20
N GLU A 227 -14.68 10.20 5.94
CA GLU A 227 -14.50 9.72 7.31
C GLU A 227 -14.79 8.22 7.44
N ASN A 228 -14.50 7.44 6.39
CA ASN A 228 -14.71 6.00 6.38
C ASN A 228 -13.52 5.30 5.70
N LEU A 229 -12.77 4.49 6.47
CA LEU A 229 -11.59 3.78 5.98
C LEU A 229 -11.90 2.75 4.89
N VAL A 230 -13.14 2.28 4.76
CA VAL A 230 -13.55 1.37 3.68
C VAL A 230 -13.41 2.03 2.30
N VAL A 231 -13.60 3.35 2.22
CA VAL A 231 -13.53 4.10 0.96
C VAL A 231 -12.12 4.12 0.36
N PRO A 232 -11.05 4.57 1.05
CA PRO A 232 -9.69 4.50 0.52
C PRO A 232 -9.25 3.06 0.27
N VAL A 233 -9.68 2.08 1.10
CA VAL A 233 -9.40 0.65 0.87
C VAL A 233 -9.96 0.19 -0.48
N ALA A 234 -11.22 0.54 -0.77
CA ALA A 234 -11.85 0.18 -2.04
C ALA A 234 -11.14 0.84 -3.22
N ILE A 235 -10.81 2.13 -3.13
CA ILE A 235 -10.10 2.86 -4.19
C ILE A 235 -8.71 2.26 -4.44
N HIS A 236 -7.96 1.98 -3.39
CA HIS A 236 -6.64 1.37 -3.48
C HIS A 236 -6.72 -0.04 -4.07
N ALA A 237 -7.66 -0.87 -3.60
CA ALA A 237 -7.88 -2.19 -4.16
C ALA A 237 -8.23 -2.11 -5.66
N LEU A 238 -9.11 -1.19 -6.07
CA LEU A 238 -9.46 -0.99 -7.48
C LEU A 238 -8.24 -0.59 -8.33
N TRP A 239 -7.36 0.27 -7.80
CA TRP A 239 -6.11 0.61 -8.47
C TRP A 239 -5.23 -0.63 -8.69
N ASN A 240 -5.04 -1.45 -7.66
CA ASN A 240 -4.21 -2.65 -7.77
C ASN A 240 -4.83 -3.70 -8.69
N VAL A 241 -6.16 -3.85 -8.67
CA VAL A 241 -6.89 -4.71 -9.62
C VAL A 241 -6.69 -4.24 -11.06
N TYR A 242 -6.76 -2.93 -11.31
CA TYR A 242 -6.47 -2.38 -12.63
C TYR A 242 -5.03 -2.66 -13.06
N VAL A 243 -4.05 -2.44 -12.17
CA VAL A 243 -2.64 -2.73 -12.46
C VAL A 243 -2.46 -4.22 -12.78
N PHE A 244 -2.86 -5.13 -11.91
CA PHE A 244 -2.67 -6.57 -12.17
C PHE A 244 -3.48 -7.07 -13.38
N GLY A 245 -4.71 -6.61 -13.55
CA GLY A 245 -5.55 -6.96 -14.69
C GLY A 245 -4.95 -6.50 -16.02
N SER A 246 -4.51 -5.23 -16.10
CA SER A 246 -3.85 -4.72 -17.30
C SER A 246 -2.54 -5.43 -17.61
N GLN A 247 -1.72 -5.70 -16.58
CA GLN A 247 -0.47 -6.44 -16.75
C GLN A 247 -0.70 -7.89 -17.21
N TYR A 248 -1.75 -8.56 -16.72
CA TYR A 248 -2.16 -9.87 -17.21
C TYR A 248 -2.53 -9.88 -18.68
N LEU A 249 -3.34 -8.91 -19.13
CA LEU A 249 -3.74 -8.79 -20.54
C LEU A 249 -2.53 -8.54 -21.45
N VAL A 250 -1.57 -7.73 -21.00
CA VAL A 250 -0.30 -7.49 -21.71
C VAL A 250 0.51 -8.77 -21.77
N ALA A 251 0.72 -9.45 -20.64
CA ALA A 251 1.57 -10.64 -20.56
C ALA A 251 1.03 -11.83 -21.36
N THR A 252 -0.29 -11.91 -21.55
CA THR A 252 -0.96 -12.98 -22.31
C THR A 252 -1.21 -12.64 -23.78
N GLY A 253 -0.90 -11.42 -24.21
CA GLY A 253 -1.19 -10.93 -25.57
C GLY A 253 -2.67 -10.60 -25.84
N ALA A 254 -3.54 -10.73 -24.84
CA ALA A 254 -4.96 -10.40 -24.94
C ALA A 254 -5.24 -8.90 -25.09
N ALA A 255 -4.28 -8.04 -24.77
CA ALA A 255 -4.39 -6.59 -24.94
C ALA A 255 -4.34 -6.11 -26.41
N GLY A 256 -3.94 -6.98 -27.35
CA GLY A 256 -3.81 -6.66 -28.78
C GLY A 256 -4.68 -7.51 -29.72
N ALA A 257 -5.60 -8.29 -29.17
CA ALA A 257 -6.54 -9.14 -29.91
C ALA A 257 -7.90 -8.46 -30.15
#